data_AF-A0A3S1M8B6-F1
#
_entry.id   AF-A0A3S1M8B6-F1
#
_cell.length_a   1.000
_cell.length_b   1.000
_cell.length_c   1.000
_cell.angle_alpha   90.00
_cell.angle_beta   90.00
_cell.angle_gamma   90.00
#
_symmetry.space_group_name_H-M   'P 1'
#
loop_
_entity.id
_entity.type
_entity.pdbx_description
1 polymer ?
#
loop_
_entity_poly.entity_id
_entity_poly.type
_entity_poly.pdbx_seq_one_letter_code
_entity_poly.pdbx_strand_id
1 'polypeptide(L)' 'MENIRLIKTEADYDWSIAEITSYFENEPDVGSLDGDRFDVLATLIEAYEDKHYLIEAPDRGRNPL' A
#
# COMPACT_ATOMS: atom_id res chain seq x y z
N MET A 1 -1.97 -15.89 -11.27
CA MET A 1 -1.71 -14.49 -10.88
C MET A 1 -2.58 -13.61 -11.77
N GLU A 2 -3.74 -13.22 -11.24
CA GLU A 2 -4.57 -12.17 -11.85
C GLU A 2 -3.74 -10.89 -12.07
N ASN A 3 -4.17 -10.04 -13.00
CA ASN A 3 -3.40 -8.90 -13.50
C ASN A 3 -2.99 -7.93 -12.35
N ILE A 4 -1.73 -8.00 -11.90
CA ILE A 4 -1.14 -6.93 -11.08
C ILE A 4 -0.74 -5.81 -12.02
N ARG A 5 -1.14 -4.58 -11.68
CA ARG A 5 -0.82 -3.38 -12.47
C ARG A 5 -0.20 -2.30 -11.59
N LEU A 6 0.55 -1.40 -12.22
CA LEU A 6 1.12 -0.23 -11.57
C LEU A 6 0.02 0.69 -11.05
N ILE A 7 0.22 1.26 -9.86
CA ILE A 7 -0.66 2.28 -9.28
C ILE A 7 -0.20 3.66 -9.77
N LYS A 8 -0.97 4.28 -10.66
CA LYS A 8 -0.65 5.60 -11.24
C LYS A 8 -1.71 6.66 -10.96
N THR A 9 -2.92 6.20 -10.65
CA THR A 9 -4.09 7.04 -10.41
C THR A 9 -4.74 6.63 -9.09
N GLU A 10 -5.57 7.52 -8.55
CA GLU A 10 -6.37 7.22 -7.35
C GLU A 10 -7.29 6.01 -7.57
N ALA A 11 -7.83 5.83 -8.78
CA ALA A 11 -8.64 4.65 -9.11
C ALA A 11 -7.83 3.34 -9.10
N ASP A 12 -6.54 3.38 -9.46
CA ASP A 12 -5.67 2.20 -9.31
C ASP A 12 -5.35 1.93 -7.84
N TYR A 13 -5.25 2.99 -7.04
CA TYR A 13 -5.00 2.92 -5.61
C TYR A 13 -6.19 2.30 -4.89
N ASP A 14 -7.41 2.81 -5.12
CA ASP A 14 -8.65 2.25 -4.55
C ASP A 14 -8.86 0.79 -4.91
N TRP A 15 -8.58 0.41 -6.16
CA TRP A 15 -8.59 -0.99 -6.58
C TRP A 15 -7.60 -1.83 -5.78
N SER A 16 -6.37 -1.34 -5.59
CA SER A 16 -5.34 -2.06 -4.85
C SER A 16 -5.71 -2.23 -3.37
N ILE A 17 -6.32 -1.20 -2.76
CA ILE A 17 -6.84 -1.25 -1.39
C ILE A 17 -7.97 -2.28 -1.28
N ALA A 18 -8.90 -2.33 -2.22
CA ALA A 18 -9.97 -3.32 -2.22
C ALA A 18 -9.43 -4.76 -2.31
N GLU A 19 -8.45 -4.99 -3.19
CA GLU A 19 -7.83 -6.30 -3.37
C GLU A 19 -7.07 -6.73 -2.11
N ILE A 20 -6.18 -5.88 -1.58
CA ILE A 20 -5.35 -6.23 -0.44
C ILE A 20 -6.17 -6.44 0.84
N THR A 21 -7.30 -5.72 0.98
CA THR A 21 -8.19 -5.86 2.15
C THR A 21 -8.78 -7.26 2.27
N SER A 22 -9.07 -7.92 1.13
CA SER A 22 -9.63 -9.27 1.13
C SER A 22 -8.73 -10.32 1.80
N TYR A 23 -7.41 -10.10 1.77
CA TYR A 23 -6.42 -10.96 2.41
C TYR A 23 -6.39 -10.81 3.94
N PHE A 24 -6.97 -9.77 4.52
CA PHE A 24 -7.08 -9.66 5.98
C PHE A 24 -8.21 -10.54 6.54
N GLU A 25 -9.24 -10.80 5.73
CA GLU A 25 -10.31 -11.75 6.08
C GLU A 25 -9.89 -13.19 5.79
N ASN A 26 -9.13 -13.38 4.70
CA ASN A 26 -8.64 -14.67 4.25
C ASN A 26 -7.11 -14.60 4.08
N GLU A 27 -6.41 -14.73 5.20
CA GLU A 27 -4.95 -14.65 5.23
C GLU A 27 -4.33 -15.69 4.27
N PRO A 28 -3.47 -15.27 3.34
CA PRO A 28 -2.83 -16.19 2.41
C PRO A 28 -1.79 -17.05 3.11
N ASP A 29 -1.66 -18.29 2.66
CA ASP A 29 -0.60 -19.19 3.13
C ASP A 29 0.78 -18.63 2.77
N VAL A 30 1.74 -18.75 3.69
CA VAL A 30 3.13 -18.32 3.47
C VAL A 30 3.74 -19.08 2.29
N GLY A 31 4.31 -18.34 1.33
CA GLY A 31 4.92 -18.90 0.11
C GLY A 31 3.91 -19.37 -0.93
N SER A 32 2.62 -19.05 -0.77
CA SER A 32 1.61 -19.23 -1.81
C SER A 32 1.66 -18.09 -2.83
N LEU A 33 1.06 -18.32 -4.00
CA LEU A 33 0.92 -17.27 -5.03
C LEU A 33 0.10 -16.07 -4.56
N ASP A 34 -0.84 -16.29 -3.63
CA ASP A 34 -1.63 -15.22 -3.03
C ASP A 34 -0.81 -14.43 -2.00
N GLY A 35 0.10 -15.08 -1.28
CA GLY A 35 1.09 -14.41 -0.44
C GLY A 35 2.04 -13.53 -1.27
N ASP A 36 2.59 -14.07 -2.36
CA ASP A 36 3.42 -13.29 -3.29
C ASP A 36 2.64 -12.08 -3.85
N ARG A 37 1.33 -12.24 -4.10
CA ARG A 37 0.46 -11.15 -4.58
C ARG A 37 0.22 -10.10 -3.50
N PHE A 38 -0.02 -10.51 -2.25
CA PHE A 38 -0.16 -9.61 -1.11
C PHE A 38 1.08 -8.72 -0.95
N ASP A 39 2.27 -9.32 -0.96
CA ASP A 39 3.55 -8.60 -0.81
C ASP A 39 3.75 -7.55 -1.92
N VAL A 40 3.43 -7.91 -3.17
CA VAL A 40 3.51 -6.99 -4.31
C VAL A 40 2.50 -5.85 -4.19
N LEU A 41 1.26 -6.13 -3.81
CA LEU A 41 0.24 -5.09 -3.62
C LEU A 41 0.65 -4.12 -2.49
N ALA A 42 1.13 -4.63 -1.36
CA ALA A 42 1.60 -3.82 -0.25
C ALA A 42 2.72 -2.86 -0.68
N THR A 43 3.72 -3.38 -1.40
CA THR A 43 4.85 -2.60 -1.92
C THR A 43 4.38 -1.50 -2.89
N LEU A 44 3.42 -1.79 -3.76
CA LEU A 44 2.90 -0.82 -4.73
C LEU A 44 2.09 0.28 -4.05
N ILE A 45 1.28 -0.07 -3.05
CA ILE A 45 0.48 0.85 -2.24
C ILE A 45 1.42 1.82 -1.51
N GLU A 46 2.39 1.32 -0.76
CA GLU A 46 3.38 2.13 -0.03
C GLU A 46 4.08 3.12 -0.98
N ALA A 47 4.57 2.65 -2.12
CA ALA A 47 5.26 3.50 -3.09
C ALA A 47 4.37 4.58 -3.74
N TYR A 48 3.06 4.36 -3.79
CA TYR A 48 2.09 5.37 -4.23
C TYR A 48 1.82 6.37 -3.11
N GLU A 49 1.59 5.90 -1.88
CA GLU A 49 1.35 6.74 -0.71
C GLU A 49 2.53 7.67 -0.43
N ASP A 50 3.76 7.19 -0.46
CA ASP A 50 4.98 7.99 -0.27
C ASP A 50 5.07 9.18 -1.23
N LYS A 51 4.51 9.05 -2.44
CA LYS A 51 4.52 10.10 -3.46
C LYS A 51 3.36 11.07 -3.35
N HIS A 52 2.20 10.62 -2.88
CA HIS A 52 0.94 11.38 -2.94
C HIS A 52 0.49 11.88 -1.56
N TYR A 53 0.79 11.13 -0.50
CA TYR A 53 0.45 11.44 0.88
C TYR A 53 1.74 11.62 1.68
N LEU A 54 2.43 12.73 1.42
CA LEU A 54 3.58 13.14 2.21
C LEU A 54 3.13 13.33 3.66
N ILE A 55 3.61 12.49 4.56
CA ILE A 55 3.46 12.74 5.99
C ILE A 55 4.33 13.96 6.30
N GLU A 56 3.70 15.12 6.49
CA GLU A 56 4.40 16.27 7.04
C GLU A 56 4.98 15.84 8.39
N ALA A 57 6.31 15.93 8.53
CA ALA A 57 6.94 15.71 9.82
C ALA A 57 6.27 16.64 10.83
N PRO A 58 5.91 16.15 12.04
CA PRO A 58 5.31 17.01 13.05
C PRO A 58 6.23 18.21 13.25
N ASP A 59 5.66 19.43 13.18
CA ASP A 59 6.38 20.67 13.46
C ASP A 59 7.03 20.52 14.85
N ARG A 60 8.34 20.21 14.87
CA ARG A 60 9.11 20.22 16.11
C ARG A 60 9.22 21.69 16.48
N GLY A 61 8.25 22.13 17.28
CA GLY A 61 8.16 23.48 17.80
C GLY A 61 9.55 24.00 18.16
N ARG A 62 10.03 24.97 17.39
CA ARG A 62 11.12 25.84 17.80
C ARG A 62 10.66 26.52 19.08
N ASN A 63 11.04 25.98 20.22
CA ASN A 63 11.06 26.73 21.46
C ASN A 63 12.48 27.27 21.63
N PRO A 64 12.75 28.55 21.34
CA PRO A 64 14.02 29.16 21.71
C PRO A 64 14.01 29.38 23.22
N LEU A 65 14.88 28.68 23.95
CA LEU A 65 15.39 29.13 25.24
C LEU A 65 16.87 29.46 25.07
#